data_AF-Q5D6V2-F1
#
_entry.id   AF-Q5D6V2-F1
#
_cell.length_a   1.000
_cell.length_b   1.000
_cell.length_c   1.000
_cell.angle_alpha   90.00
_cell.angle_beta   90.00
_cell.angle_gamma   90.00
#
_symmetry.space_group_name_H-M   'P 1'
#
loop_
_entity.id
_entity.type
_entity.pdbx_description
1 polymer ?
#
loop_
_entity_poly.entity_id
_entity_poly.type
_entity_poly.pdbx_seq_one_letter_code
_entity_poly.pdbx_strand_id
1 'polypeptide(L)'
;PDLVFDEERMQKSAMYDLCQGMRQVSQEFLRLQLTHEEFLAMKVLLLLSTVPKDGLRNHTAFEEMRVNYIKELRRSVGKATNNSGQTWQRFYQLTKLLDAMHDLVGSLLDFCFYTFRESQALKVEFPDMLVEII
;
A
#
# COMPACT_ATOMS: atom_id res chain seq x y z
N PRO A 1 15.45 -7.51 13.14
CA PRO A 1 15.46 -7.23 11.69
C PRO A 1 16.90 -7.17 11.18
N ASP A 2 17.19 -7.97 10.16
CA ASP A 2 18.46 -8.13 9.45
C ASP A 2 18.73 -7.01 8.43
N LEU A 3 17.68 -6.34 7.95
CA LEU A 3 17.78 -5.15 7.09
C LEU A 3 16.89 -4.02 7.62
N VAL A 4 17.50 -2.96 8.14
CA VAL A 4 16.83 -1.72 8.55
C VAL A 4 17.46 -0.57 7.78
N PHE A 5 16.64 0.23 7.10
CA PHE A 5 17.10 1.41 6.38
C PHE A 5 17.14 2.62 7.32
N ASP A 6 18.34 3.14 7.53
CA ASP A 6 18.58 4.47 8.11
C ASP A 6 18.80 5.49 6.98
N GLU A 7 19.08 6.73 7.36
CA GLU A 7 19.31 7.84 6.43
C GLU A 7 20.45 7.55 5.43
N GLU A 8 21.54 6.94 5.91
CA GLU A 8 22.70 6.59 5.10
C GLU A 8 22.35 5.52 4.06
N ARG A 9 21.62 4.47 4.46
CA ARG A 9 21.17 3.42 3.54
C ARG A 9 20.17 3.93 2.52
N MET A 10 19.26 4.83 2.92
CA MET A 10 18.34 5.49 1.99
C MET A 10 19.12 6.23 0.89
N GLN A 11 20.15 7.00 1.24
CA GLN A 11 20.98 7.72 0.26
C GLN A 11 21.76 6.76 -0.65
N LYS A 12 22.34 5.69 -0.08
CA LYS A 12 23.11 4.68 -0.84
C LYS A 12 22.27 3.85 -1.79
N SER A 13 20.96 3.74 -1.56
CA SER A 13 20.06 2.90 -2.36
C SER A 13 19.71 3.47 -3.74
N ALA A 14 20.07 4.72 -4.03
CA ALA A 14 19.58 5.49 -5.19
C ALA A 14 18.05 5.67 -5.24
N MET A 15 17.34 5.36 -4.15
CA MET A 15 15.87 5.44 -4.02
C MET A 15 15.45 6.41 -2.89
N TYR A 16 16.27 7.42 -2.58
CA TYR A 16 16.08 8.26 -1.40
C TYR A 16 14.66 8.85 -1.30
N ASP A 17 14.16 9.45 -2.38
CA ASP A 17 12.83 10.08 -2.40
C ASP A 17 11.70 9.04 -2.28
N LEU A 18 11.86 7.85 -2.87
CA LEU A 18 10.92 6.73 -2.72
C LEU A 18 10.89 6.21 -1.27
N CYS A 19 12.06 6.09 -0.65
CA CYS A 19 12.18 5.73 0.76
C CYS A 19 11.53 6.78 1.67
N GLN A 20 11.66 8.08 1.35
CA GLN A 20 10.99 9.14 2.08
C GLN A 20 9.47 9.06 1.92
N GLY A 21 8.95 8.73 0.72
CA GLY A 21 7.52 8.47 0.51
C GLY A 21 7.00 7.33 1.39
N MET A 22 7.71 6.19 1.44
CA MET A 22 7.35 5.08 2.32
C MET A 22 7.45 5.44 3.82
N ARG A 23 8.43 6.28 4.19
CA ARG A 23 8.57 6.80 5.55
C ARG A 23 7.39 7.68 5.95
N GLN A 24 6.88 8.52 5.04
CA GLN A 24 5.69 9.33 5.28
C GLN A 24 4.45 8.47 5.55
N VAL A 25 4.24 7.39 4.80
CA VAL A 25 3.16 6.42 5.09
C VAL A 25 3.31 5.84 6.51
N SER A 26 4.53 5.49 6.90
CA SER A 26 4.81 4.98 8.25
C SER A 26 4.53 6.03 9.33
N GLN A 27 4.83 7.31 9.07
CA GLN A 27 4.50 8.42 9.96
C GLN A 27 2.99 8.63 10.07
N GLU A 28 2.25 8.46 8.97
CA GLU A 28 0.78 8.52 8.97
C GLU A 28 0.16 7.39 9.81
N PHE A 29 0.73 6.18 9.80
CA PHE A 29 0.30 5.10 10.68
C PHE A 29 0.44 5.48 12.16
N LEU A 30 1.56 6.12 12.53
CA LEU A 30 1.79 6.62 13.89
C LEU A 30 0.82 7.75 14.25
N ARG A 31 0.65 8.73 13.35
CA ARG A 31 -0.24 9.88 13.53
C ARG A 31 -1.69 9.45 13.73
N LEU A 32 -2.14 8.45 12.97
CA LEU A 32 -3.49 7.90 13.05
C LEU A 32 -3.68 6.89 14.18
N GLN A 33 -2.60 6.48 14.85
CA GLN A 33 -2.60 5.36 15.79
C GLN A 33 -3.32 4.16 15.17
N LEU A 34 -2.86 3.74 13.99
CA LEU A 34 -3.48 2.68 13.22
C LEU A 34 -3.48 1.39 14.03
N THR A 35 -4.65 0.80 14.23
CA THR A 35 -4.78 -0.47 14.94
C THR A 35 -4.42 -1.63 14.03
N HIS A 36 -4.06 -2.77 14.62
CA HIS A 36 -3.76 -3.98 13.85
C HIS A 36 -4.97 -4.47 13.03
N GLU A 37 -6.20 -4.40 13.58
CA GLU A 37 -7.41 -4.79 12.83
C GLU A 37 -7.64 -3.91 11.59
N GLU A 38 -7.45 -2.60 11.73
CA GLU A 38 -7.58 -1.66 10.59
C GLU A 38 -6.50 -1.90 9.54
N PHE A 39 -5.25 -2.10 9.97
CA PHE A 39 -4.15 -2.44 9.08
C PHE A 39 -4.43 -3.71 8.27
N LEU A 40 -4.93 -4.78 8.90
CA LEU A 40 -5.26 -6.02 8.19
C LEU A 40 -6.37 -5.83 7.17
N ALA A 41 -7.43 -5.09 7.51
CA ALA A 41 -8.52 -4.79 6.58
C ALA A 41 -8.03 -3.94 5.40
N MET A 42 -7.25 -2.89 5.68
CA MET A 42 -6.63 -2.03 4.67
C MET A 42 -5.73 -2.82 3.73
N LYS A 43 -4.94 -3.77 4.24
CA LYS A 43 -4.07 -4.63 3.41
C LYS A 43 -4.87 -5.46 2.41
N VAL A 44 -6.04 -5.96 2.79
CA VAL A 44 -6.91 -6.68 1.84
C VAL A 44 -7.53 -5.72 0.83
N LEU A 45 -7.91 -4.50 1.26
CA LEU A 45 -8.42 -3.49 0.33
C LEU A 45 -7.36 -3.05 -0.71
N LEU A 46 -6.07 -2.98 -0.33
CA LEU A 46 -4.97 -2.75 -1.27
C LEU A 46 -4.81 -3.88 -2.30
N LEU A 47 -5.04 -5.13 -1.89
CA LEU A 47 -5.07 -6.26 -2.85
C LEU A 47 -6.22 -6.11 -3.86
N LEU A 48 -7.32 -5.46 -3.45
CA LEU A 48 -8.54 -5.27 -4.25
C LEU A 48 -8.66 -3.85 -4.82
N SER A 49 -7.56 -3.09 -4.94
CA SER A 49 -7.60 -1.68 -5.34
C SER A 49 -7.27 -1.42 -6.81
N THR A 50 -6.63 -2.37 -7.50
CA THR A 50 -6.23 -2.23 -8.91
C THR A 50 -6.80 -3.39 -9.73
N VAL A 51 -7.55 -3.06 -10.79
CA VAL A 51 -8.18 -4.05 -11.69
C VAL A 51 -7.83 -3.76 -13.15
N PRO A 52 -7.85 -4.78 -14.03
CA PRO A 52 -7.68 -4.57 -15.47
C PRO A 52 -8.77 -3.64 -16.02
N LYS A 53 -8.41 -2.81 -17.01
CA LYS A 53 -9.37 -1.91 -17.69
C LYS A 53 -10.50 -2.68 -18.38
N ASP A 54 -10.19 -3.85 -18.91
CA ASP A 54 -11.15 -4.74 -19.58
C ASP A 54 -11.97 -5.59 -18.58
N GLY A 55 -11.73 -5.40 -17.28
CA GLY A 55 -12.43 -6.07 -16.20
C GLY A 55 -11.85 -7.42 -15.80
N LEU A 56 -12.43 -7.98 -14.74
CA LEU A 56 -12.09 -9.32 -14.24
C LEU A 56 -13.08 -10.35 -14.79
N ARG A 57 -12.62 -11.60 -14.94
CA ARG A 57 -13.45 -12.73 -15.40
C ARG A 57 -14.73 -12.89 -14.59
N ASN A 58 -14.68 -12.65 -13.27
CA ASN A 58 -15.84 -12.64 -12.39
C ASN A 58 -15.87 -11.34 -11.58
N HIS A 59 -16.31 -10.26 -12.23
CA HIS A 59 -16.39 -8.95 -11.61
C HIS A 59 -17.34 -8.89 -10.40
N THR A 60 -18.49 -9.59 -10.46
CA THR A 60 -19.47 -9.60 -9.35
C THR A 60 -18.88 -10.18 -8.08
N ALA A 61 -18.17 -11.32 -8.15
CA ALA A 61 -17.53 -11.92 -6.98
C ALA A 61 -16.43 -11.03 -6.40
N PHE A 62 -15.67 -10.35 -7.26
CA PHE A 62 -14.66 -9.38 -6.83
C PHE A 62 -15.30 -8.20 -6.07
N GLU A 63 -16.35 -7.59 -6.61
CA GLU A 63 -17.02 -6.47 -5.96
C GLU A 63 -17.70 -6.89 -4.65
N GLU A 64 -18.29 -8.09 -4.59
CA GLU A 64 -18.83 -8.64 -3.34
C GLU A 64 -17.75 -8.75 -2.26
N MET A 65 -16.59 -9.32 -2.63
CA MET A 65 -15.45 -9.44 -1.72
C MET A 65 -14.98 -8.06 -1.24
N ARG A 66 -14.82 -7.11 -2.18
CA ARG A 66 -14.38 -5.74 -1.88
C ARG A 66 -15.34 -5.03 -0.93
N VAL A 67 -16.65 -5.08 -1.21
CA VAL A 67 -17.70 -4.49 -0.36
C VAL A 67 -17.69 -5.09 1.05
N ASN A 68 -17.45 -6.40 1.18
CA ASN A 68 -17.36 -7.05 2.48
C ASN A 68 -16.16 -6.56 3.29
N TYR A 69 -14.99 -6.36 2.67
CA TYR A 69 -13.83 -5.79 3.37
C TYR A 69 -13.97 -4.29 3.67
N ILE A 70 -14.71 -3.53 2.87
CA ILE A 70 -15.08 -2.14 3.20
C ILE A 70 -15.94 -2.12 4.47
N LYS A 71 -16.91 -3.05 4.60
CA LYS A 71 -17.73 -3.20 5.81
C LYS A 71 -16.89 -3.60 7.01
N GLU A 72 -15.94 -4.52 6.86
CA GLU A 72 -15.03 -4.91 7.95
C GLU A 72 -14.14 -3.75 8.42
N LEU A 73 -13.59 -2.93 7.50
CA LEU A 73 -12.86 -1.71 7.88
C LEU A 73 -13.76 -0.74 8.66
N ARG A 74 -15.01 -0.54 8.20
CA ARG A 74 -15.96 0.31 8.93
C ARG A 74 -16.28 -0.24 10.32
N ARG A 75 -16.36 -1.57 10.46
CA ARG A 75 -16.58 -2.24 11.75
C ARG A 75 -15.38 -2.05 12.68
N SER A 76 -14.14 -2.22 12.21
CA SER A 76 -12.94 -2.03 13.04
C SER A 76 -12.81 -0.57 13.50
N VAL A 77 -13.08 0.39 12.62
CA VAL A 77 -13.12 1.82 12.95
C VAL A 77 -14.19 2.13 14.01
N GLY A 78 -15.36 1.49 13.92
CA GLY A 78 -16.43 1.62 14.91
C GLY A 78 -16.03 1.16 16.31
N LYS A 79 -15.19 0.11 16.42
CA LYS A 79 -14.64 -0.35 17.71
C LYS A 79 -13.60 0.63 18.28
N ALA A 80 -12.89 1.36 17.42
CA ALA A 80 -11.81 2.27 17.79
C ALA A 80 -12.28 3.70 18.12
N THR A 81 -13.58 4.01 18.00
CA THR A 81 -14.13 5.37 18.14
C THR A 81 -15.31 5.42 19.10
N ASN A 82 -15.53 6.58 19.74
CA ASN A 82 -16.53 6.72 20.82
C ASN A 82 -17.90 7.21 20.33
N ASN A 83 -17.99 7.74 19.11
CA ASN A 83 -19.25 8.20 18.51
C ASN A 83 -19.21 8.14 16.98
N SER A 84 -20.40 8.24 16.37
CA SER A 84 -20.60 8.12 14.92
C SER A 84 -19.86 9.19 14.10
N GLY A 85 -19.72 10.41 14.60
CA GLY A 85 -18.98 11.48 13.92
C GLY A 85 -17.49 11.17 13.81
N GLN A 86 -16.90 10.69 14.90
CA GLN A 86 -15.50 10.23 14.93
C GLN A 86 -15.29 8.99 14.06
N THR A 87 -16.25 8.05 14.05
CA THR A 87 -16.20 6.86 13.19
C THR A 87 -16.10 7.25 11.71
N TRP A 88 -16.94 8.18 11.24
CA TRP A 88 -16.91 8.63 9.85
C TRP A 88 -15.62 9.38 9.49
N GLN A 89 -15.17 10.26 10.38
CA GLN A 89 -13.92 11.01 10.17
C GLN A 89 -12.71 10.06 10.09
N ARG A 90 -12.61 9.09 10.99
CA ARG A 90 -11.54 8.09 10.99
C ARG A 90 -11.61 7.21 9.75
N PHE A 91 -12.80 6.74 9.38
CA PHE A 91 -12.98 5.93 8.17
C PHE A 91 -12.49 6.69 6.93
N TYR A 92 -12.84 7.97 6.79
CA TYR A 92 -12.37 8.82 5.70
C TYR A 92 -10.84 9.01 5.71
N GLN A 93 -10.23 9.17 6.88
CA GLN A 93 -8.76 9.26 6.99
C GLN A 93 -8.08 7.98 6.49
N LEU A 94 -8.63 6.81 6.83
CA LEU A 94 -8.07 5.53 6.39
C LEU A 94 -8.25 5.30 4.88
N THR A 95 -9.41 5.65 4.32
CA THR A 95 -9.63 5.55 2.87
C THR A 95 -8.76 6.54 2.10
N LYS A 96 -8.57 7.76 2.62
CA LYS A 96 -7.64 8.72 2.02
C LYS A 96 -6.19 8.21 2.01
N LEU A 97 -5.79 7.49 3.05
CA LEU A 97 -4.46 6.86 3.09
C LEU A 97 -4.34 5.72 2.07
N LEU A 98 -5.39 4.91 1.88
CA LEU A 98 -5.44 3.91 0.81
C LEU A 98 -5.30 4.55 -0.57
N ASP A 99 -6.00 5.66 -0.82
CA ASP A 99 -5.93 6.36 -2.10
C ASP A 99 -4.52 6.90 -2.36
N ALA A 100 -3.88 7.50 -1.35
CA ALA A 100 -2.51 8.02 -1.45
C ALA A 100 -1.46 6.92 -1.72
N MET A 101 -1.74 5.66 -1.39
CA MET A 101 -0.84 4.55 -1.72
C MET A 101 -0.71 4.35 -3.23
N HIS A 102 -1.72 4.70 -4.04
CA HIS A 102 -1.65 4.51 -5.49
C HIS A 102 -0.56 5.38 -6.14
N ASP A 103 -0.43 6.64 -5.74
CA ASP A 103 0.60 7.54 -6.27
C ASP A 103 2.02 7.06 -5.90
N LEU A 104 2.19 6.64 -4.64
CA LEU A 104 3.47 6.12 -4.15
C LEU A 104 3.85 4.79 -4.83
N VAL A 105 2.90 3.86 -4.95
CA VAL A 105 3.11 2.58 -5.64
C VAL A 105 3.41 2.80 -7.11
N GLY A 106 2.77 3.78 -7.76
CA GLY A 106 3.11 4.17 -9.14
C GLY A 106 4.59 4.55 -9.27
N SER A 107 5.07 5.45 -8.39
CA SER A 107 6.48 5.87 -8.39
C SER A 107 7.46 4.73 -8.09
N LEU A 108 7.08 3.80 -7.20
CA LEU A 108 7.87 2.61 -6.90
C LEU A 108 7.94 1.65 -8.10
N LEU A 109 6.82 1.44 -8.80
CA LEU A 109 6.75 0.59 -9.98
C LEU A 109 7.54 1.18 -11.15
N ASP A 110 7.47 2.50 -11.37
CA ASP A 110 8.25 3.16 -12.43
C ASP A 110 9.75 2.93 -12.24
N PHE A 111 10.25 3.08 -11.01
CA PHE A 111 11.65 2.79 -10.69
C PHE A 111 11.98 1.29 -10.82
N CYS A 112 11.09 0.41 -10.35
CA CYS A 112 11.23 -1.04 -10.48
C CYS A 112 11.34 -1.46 -11.97
N PHE A 113 10.44 -0.99 -12.82
CA PHE A 113 10.46 -1.30 -14.25
C PHE A 113 11.68 -0.72 -14.98
N TYR A 114 12.11 0.49 -14.61
CA TYR A 114 13.35 1.07 -15.14
C TYR A 114 14.56 0.18 -14.79
N THR A 115 14.72 -0.16 -13.52
CA THR A 115 15.84 -1.00 -13.06
C THR A 115 15.78 -2.43 -13.57
N PHE A 116 14.59 -2.97 -13.79
CA PHE A 116 14.39 -4.28 -14.41
C PHE A 116 14.85 -4.28 -15.87
N ARG A 117 14.41 -3.27 -16.66
CA ARG A 117 14.78 -3.13 -18.07
C ARG A 117 16.28 -2.92 -18.26
N GLU A 118 16.90 -2.12 -17.40
CA GLU A 118 18.33 -1.81 -17.44
C GLU A 118 19.17 -2.70 -16.50
N SER A 119 18.62 -3.83 -16.03
CA SER A 119 19.20 -4.68 -14.96
C SER A 119 20.64 -5.09 -15.22
N GLN A 120 20.98 -5.46 -16.45
CA GLN A 120 22.35 -5.82 -16.84
C GLN A 120 23.32 -4.63 -16.78
N ALA A 121 22.88 -3.45 -17.24
CA ALA A 121 23.72 -2.24 -17.24
C ALA A 121 23.92 -1.69 -15.82
N LEU A 122 22.87 -1.73 -15.00
CA LEU A 122 22.87 -1.26 -13.62
C LEU A 122 23.39 -2.31 -12.62
N LYS A 123 23.61 -3.55 -13.06
CA LYS A 123 24.02 -4.70 -12.22
C LYS A 123 23.05 -4.95 -11.06
N VAL A 124 21.75 -4.90 -11.37
CA VAL A 124 20.68 -5.20 -10.42
C VAL A 124 20.15 -6.60 -10.71
N GLU A 125 20.13 -7.46 -9.70
CA GLU A 125 19.63 -8.83 -9.81
C GLU A 125 18.17 -8.91 -9.39
N PHE A 126 17.39 -9.73 -10.12
CA PHE A 126 16.00 -10.02 -9.82
C PHE A 126 15.81 -11.52 -9.61
N PRO A 127 15.19 -11.97 -8.50
CA PRO A 127 14.85 -13.38 -8.29
C PRO A 127 13.69 -13.81 -9.20
N ASP A 128 13.61 -15.10 -9.49
CA ASP A 128 12.63 -15.70 -10.44
C ASP A 128 11.19 -15.25 -10.18
N MET A 129 10.77 -15.18 -8.91
CA MET A 129 9.42 -14.73 -8.55
C MET A 129 9.13 -13.31 -9.06
N LEU A 130 10.09 -12.38 -8.95
CA LEU A 130 9.88 -11.01 -9.43
C LEU A 130 9.92 -10.93 -10.95
N VAL A 131 10.74 -11.77 -11.60
CA VAL A 131 10.78 -11.87 -13.07
C VAL A 131 9.46 -12.41 -13.64
N GLU A 132 8.78 -13.31 -12.93
CA GLU A 132 7.47 -13.81 -13.36
C GLU A 132 6.34 -12.77 -13.18
N ILE A 133 6.44 -11.94 -12.14
CA ILE A 133 5.43 -10.92 -11.82
C ILE A 133 5.55 -9.67 -12.71
N ILE A 134 6.78 -9.23 -13.00
CA ILE A 134 7.10 -8.01 -13.78
C ILE A 134 6.98 -8.30 -15.28
#